data_AF-A0A1G1Q192-F1
#
_entry.id   AF-A0A1G1Q192-F1
#
_cell.length_a   1.000
_cell.length_b   1.000
_cell.length_c   1.000
_cell.angle_alpha   90.00
_cell.angle_beta   90.00
_cell.angle_gamma   90.00
#
_symmetry.space_group_name_H-M   'P 1'
#
loop_
_entity.id
_entity.type
_entity.pdbx_description
1 polymer ?
#
loop_
_entity_poly.entity_id
_entity_poly.type
_entity_poly.pdbx_seq_one_letter_code
_entity_poly.pdbx_strand_id
1 'polypeptide(L)' 'MKNVCVFCGGDIHEKIVTVVKEHEGKVIIIEHVPAGVCSQCGEREYEAVVASKLETILREKKRARREKLVPVADFAEV' A
#
# COMPACT_ATOMS: atom_id res chain seq x y z
N MET A 1 -16.57 6.67 -18.28
CA MET A 1 -15.25 7.20 -17.91
C MET A 1 -14.20 6.13 -18.10
N LYS A 2 -13.09 6.42 -18.78
CA LYS A 2 -11.88 5.59 -18.66
C LYS A 2 -11.14 6.06 -17.41
N ASN A 3 -10.86 5.15 -16.49
CA ASN A 3 -9.99 5.42 -15.35
C ASN A 3 -8.55 5.31 -15.88
N VAL A 4 -7.94 6.46 -16.14
CA VAL A 4 -6.64 6.58 -16.81
C VAL A 4 -5.59 7.08 -15.84
N CYS A 5 -4.41 6.45 -15.84
CA CYS A 5 -3.33 6.79 -14.94
C CYS A 5 -2.81 8.19 -15.23
N VAL A 6 -2.84 9.08 -14.24
CA VAL A 6 -2.38 10.47 -14.38
C VAL A 6 -0.87 10.58 -14.66
N PHE A 7 -0.10 9.52 -14.39
CA PHE A 7 1.35 9.52 -14.57
C PHE A 7 1.80 8.99 -15.92
N CYS A 8 1.11 8.01 -16.51
CA CYS A 8 1.55 7.36 -17.75
C CYS A 8 0.48 7.23 -18.83
N GLY A 9 -0.79 7.55 -18.54
CA GLY A 9 -1.90 7.40 -19.48
C GLY A 9 -2.42 5.97 -19.67
N GLY A 10 -1.89 4.99 -18.93
CA GLY A 10 -2.34 3.59 -18.99
C GLY A 10 -3.67 3.33 -18.26
N ASP A 11 -4.33 2.21 -18.58
CA ASP A 11 -5.57 1.80 -17.95
C ASP A 11 -5.38 1.33 -16.50
N ILE A 12 -6.27 1.79 -15.62
CA ILE A 12 -6.33 1.41 -14.21
C ILE A 12 -7.41 0.37 -13.99
N HIS A 13 -7.08 -0.65 -13.22
CA HIS A 13 -7.99 -1.72 -12.84
C HIS A 13 -8.09 -1.83 -11.32
N GLU A 14 -9.30 -2.05 -10.81
CA GLU A 14 -9.52 -2.33 -9.40
C GLU A 14 -8.89 -3.68 -9.02
N LYS A 15 -8.08 -3.67 -7.96
CA LYS A 15 -7.41 -4.84 -7.40
C LYS A 15 -7.41 -4.78 -5.88
N ILE A 16 -7.27 -5.95 -5.27
CA ILE A 16 -6.95 -6.08 -3.85
C ILE A 16 -5.43 -6.21 -3.71
N VAL A 17 -4.82 -5.31 -2.93
CA VAL A 17 -3.38 -5.24 -2.77
C VAL A 17 -2.96 -5.30 -1.29
N THR A 18 -1.68 -5.56 -1.09
CA THR A 18 -1.01 -5.39 0.20
C THR A 18 -0.22 -4.08 0.18
N VAL A 19 -0.43 -3.26 1.20
CA VAL A 19 0.30 -2.01 1.43
C VAL A 19 1.31 -2.26 2.54
N VAL A 20 2.58 -2.04 2.23
CA VAL A 20 3.69 -2.10 3.21
C VAL A 20 4.17 -0.67 3.42
N LYS A 21 4.19 -0.21 4.67
CA LYS A 21 4.65 1.12 5.04
C LYS A 21 5.55 1.02 6.25
N GLU A 22 6.61 1.81 6.26
CA GLU A 22 7.38 2.08 7.47
C GLU A 22 6.78 3.30 8.17
N HIS A 23 6.52 3.17 9.47
CA HIS A 23 6.01 4.25 10.30
C HIS A 23 6.64 4.16 11.70
N GLU A 24 7.29 5.24 12.13
CA GLU A 24 7.97 5.33 13.44
C GLU A 24 8.93 4.16 13.71
N GLY A 25 9.73 3.78 12.70
CA GLY A 25 10.71 2.68 12.80
C GLY A 25 10.09 1.29 12.83
N LYS A 26 8.79 1.14 12.53
CA LYS A 26 8.11 -0.15 12.43
C LYS A 26 7.53 -0.35 11.04
N VAL A 27 7.71 -1.55 10.49
CA VAL A 27 7.04 -1.96 9.25
C VAL A 27 5.61 -2.39 9.58
N ILE A 28 4.64 -1.73 8.96
CA ILE A 28 3.22 -2.06 9.04
C ILE A 28 2.79 -2.64 7.70
N ILE A 29 2.21 -3.84 7.74
CA ILE A 29 1.68 -4.54 6.57
C ILE A 29 0.15 -4.52 6.67
N ILE A 30 -0.51 -3.90 5.69
CA ILE A 30 -1.96 -3.79 5.61
C ILE A 30 -2.43 -4.61 4.42
N GLU A 31 -3.12 -5.70 4.70
CA GLU A 31 -3.61 -6.65 3.71
C GLU A 31 -5.04 -6.32 3.29
N HIS A 32 -5.43 -6.82 2.11
CA HIS A 32 -6.79 -6.71 1.57
C HIS A 32 -7.25 -5.26 1.32
N VAL A 33 -6.34 -4.41 0.84
CA VAL A 33 -6.63 -3.01 0.54
C VAL A 33 -7.17 -2.90 -0.89
N PRO A 34 -8.39 -2.39 -1.10
CA PRO A 34 -8.89 -2.10 -2.44
C PRO A 34 -8.14 -0.89 -3.03
N ALA A 35 -7.68 -1.02 -4.27
CA ALA A 35 -6.92 0.01 -4.98
C ALA A 35 -7.16 -0.06 -6.48
N GLY A 36 -7.14 1.09 -7.15
CA GLY A 36 -6.90 1.15 -8.58
C GLY A 36 -5.42 0.91 -8.84
N VAL A 37 -5.07 0.00 -9.76
CA VAL A 37 -3.69 -0.27 -10.15
C VAL A 37 -3.53 -0.11 -11.65
N CYS A 38 -2.61 0.76 -12.06
CA CYS A 38 -2.24 0.91 -13.46
C CYS A 38 -1.60 -0.38 -13.98
N SER A 39 -2.10 -0.87 -15.12
CA SER A 39 -1.58 -2.08 -15.78
C SER A 39 -0.20 -1.89 -16.41
N GLN A 40 0.23 -0.65 -16.66
CA GLN A 40 1.48 -0.33 -17.34
C GLN A 40 2.61 0.01 -16.35
N CYS A 41 2.43 1.02 -15.51
CA CYS A 41 3.48 1.48 -14.59
C CYS A 41 3.36 0.92 -13.16
N GLY A 42 2.23 0.30 -12.81
CA GLY A 42 1.99 -0.24 -11.48
C GLY A 42 1.58 0.79 -10.42
N GLU A 43 1.36 2.06 -10.81
CA GLU A 43 0.88 3.10 -9.91
C GLU A 43 -0.42 2.70 -9.22
N ARG A 44 -0.56 3.08 -7.95
CA ARG A 44 -1.70 2.73 -7.11
C ARG A 44 -2.47 3.96 -6.68
N GLU A 45 -3.77 3.94 -6.93
CA GLU A 45 -4.70 4.98 -6.51
C GLU A 45 -5.70 4.40 -5.51
N TYR A 46 -6.06 5.21 -4.52
CA TYR A 46 -6.97 4.81 -3.46
C TYR A 46 -8.12 5.81 -3.41
N GLU A 47 -9.35 5.33 -3.31
CA GLU A 47 -10.48 6.19 -3.00
C GLU A 47 -10.25 6.88 -1.64
N ALA A 48 -10.81 8.08 -1.48
CA ALA A 48 -10.62 8.87 -0.27
C ALA A 48 -10.96 8.09 1.01
N VAL A 49 -12.03 7.29 0.98
CA VAL A 49 -12.44 6.44 2.11
C VAL A 49 -11.41 5.36 2.45
N VAL A 50 -10.72 4.81 1.45
CA VAL A 50 -9.66 3.82 1.63
C VAL A 50 -8.42 4.50 2.20
N ALA A 51 -8.03 5.65 1.64
CA ALA A 51 -6.90 6.43 2.12
C ALA A 51 -7.07 6.84 3.60
N SER A 52 -8.22 7.39 3.98
CA SER A 52 -8.49 7.75 5.38
C SER A 52 -8.44 6.52 6.30
N LYS A 53 -8.93 5.36 5.86
CA LYS A 53 -8.86 4.13 6.65
C LYS A 53 -7.41 3.64 6.83
N LEU A 54 -6.58 3.75 5.79
CA LEU A 54 -5.15 3.44 5.89
C LEU A 54 -4.47 4.34 6.93
N GLU A 55 -4.74 5.64 6.92
CA GLU A 55 -4.22 6.58 7.91
C GLU A 55 -4.65 6.24 9.34
N THR A 56 -5.92 5.90 9.54
CA THR A 56 -6.43 5.45 10.86
C THR A 56 -5.68 4.20 11.32
N ILE A 57 -5.46 3.22 10.44
CA ILE A 57 -4.72 1.99 10.77
C ILE A 57 -3.28 2.31 11.21
N LEU A 58 -2.59 3.20 10.48
CA LEU A 58 -1.22 3.61 10.81
C LEU A 58 -1.14 4.30 12.18
N ARG A 59 -2.12 5.15 12.51
CA ARG A 59 -2.17 5.88 13.78
C ARG A 59 -2.56 5.02 14.97
N GLU A 60 -3.56 4.14 14.82
CA GLU A 60 -4.16 3.47 15.99
C GLU A 60 -3.33 2.30 16.52
N LYS A 61 -2.34 1.76 15.78
CA LYS A 61 -1.42 0.62 16.13
C LYS A 61 -2.06 -0.66 16.69
N LYS A 62 -3.35 -0.66 17.06
CA LYS A 62 -4.03 -1.65 17.91
C LYS A 62 -4.81 -2.73 17.14
N ARG A 63 -4.73 -2.76 15.80
CA ARG A 63 -5.53 -3.68 14.96
C ARG A 63 -4.70 -4.74 14.24
N ALA A 64 -3.43 -4.93 14.61
CA ALA A 64 -2.63 -6.01 14.07
C ALA A 64 -3.21 -7.36 14.53
N ARG A 65 -3.75 -8.14 13.59
CA ARG A 65 -4.26 -9.50 13.87
C ARG A 65 -3.15 -10.54 13.95
N ARG A 66 -1.98 -10.22 13.39
CA ARG A 66 -0.78 -11.04 13.35
C ARG A 66 0.45 -10.17 13.14
N GLU A 67 1.59 -10.67 13.58
CA GLU A 67 2.90 -10.04 13.39
C GLU A 67 3.75 -10.92 12.44
N LYS A 68 4.68 -10.29 11.71
CA LYS A 68 5.69 -10.97 10.90
C LYS A 68 7.06 -10.41 11.27
N LEU A 69 8.04 -11.29 11.48
CA LEU A 69 9.44 -10.90 11.58
C LEU A 69 9.93 -10.50 10.18
N VAL A 70 10.45 -9.29 10.05
CA VAL A 70 10.98 -8.76 8.79
C VAL A 70 12.49 -8.57 8.96
N PRO A 71 13.33 -9.41 8.34
CA PRO A 71 14.78 -9.20 8.37
C PRO A 71 15.13 -7.95 7.57
N VAL A 72 16.06 -7.15 8.09
CA VAL A 72 16.65 -6.01 7.40
C VAL A 72 18.09 -6.38 7.12
N ALA A 73 18.48 -6.36 5.85
CA ALA A 73 19.85 -6.57 5.41
C ALA A 73 20.48 -5.24 5.03
N ASP A 74 21.74 -5.04 5.41
CA ASP A 74 22.53 -3.90 4.95
C ASP A 74 23.12 -4.20 3.57
N PHE A 75 22.94 -3.30 2.61
CA PHE A 75 23.41 -3.52 1.23
C PHE A 75 24.94 -3.55 1.12
N ALA A 76 25.67 -2.85 1.99
CA ALA A 76 27.12 -2.79 1.97
C ALA A 76 27.79 -3.99 2.67
N GLU A 77 27.04 -4.76 3.47
CA GLU A 77 27.51 -5.96 4.16
C GLU A 77 27.20 -7.27 3.41
N VAL A 78 26.63 -7.19 2.20
CA VAL A 78 26.31 -8.33 1.32
C VAL A 78 27.36 -8.53 0.24
#